data_AF-A0A5N9DUL1-F1
#
_entry.id   AF-A0A5N9DUL1-F1
#
_cell.length_a   1.000
_cell.length_b   1.000
_cell.length_c   1.000
_cell.angle_alpha   90.00
_cell.angle_beta   90.00
_cell.angle_gamma   90.00
#
_symmetry.space_group_name_H-M   'P 1'
#
loop_
_entity.id
_entity.type
_entity.pdbx_description
1 polymer ?
#
loop_
_entity_poly.entity_id
_entity_poly.type
_entity_poly.pdbx_seq_one_letter_code
_entity_poly.pdbx_strand_id
1 'polypeptide(L)'
;MKWQILQNDFIKEDMYGIDGFVTRMEKELRNKGLPLEGFKFLKSPSEMLDFTREIEKEVLQSPEGADLYVGFQTAEKYDIESKRYVKIKDSGVDVYGYGTGQPENDVSAGLTQWVNLPENKFAVENQWVLVTSSPTPIALLAWETSLDMFGEGGLSTPGKHFRGFVSDDDRVVSGVIKYLQGLLTNKSVSTSLDKVIQDLKFPIKKILTLSNNEEIDRFNMQEAAAKVALEKASEIVLYDLSAASYLVSAYPQMNSKNYLKILNKDELRQFGRSYLETKLKALESQGLKAGVILPIDPGFAHLSEWVGNEQIDAVMIPSSMVNPGLMDRLKGFSLKTLIENTEVPIIVYENDDSVYIENSLSKVVTG
;
A
#
# COMPACT_ATOMS: atom_id res chain seq x y z
N MET A 1 -6.99 10.00 3.27
CA MET A 1 -7.22 10.56 4.61
C MET A 1 -5.90 10.86 5.28
N LYS A 2 -5.82 12.00 6.00
CA LYS A 2 -4.70 12.27 6.92
C LYS A 2 -4.96 11.58 8.26
N TRP A 3 -4.08 10.66 8.65
CA TRP A 3 -4.16 9.87 9.88
C TRP A 3 -3.51 10.60 11.06
N GLN A 4 -4.00 11.80 11.32
CA GLN A 4 -3.63 12.61 12.47
C GLN A 4 -4.80 13.50 12.87
N ILE A 5 -4.85 13.94 14.14
CA ILE A 5 -5.81 14.96 14.59
C ILE A 5 -5.44 16.31 13.97
N LEU A 6 -6.40 16.94 13.31
CA LEU A 6 -6.27 18.24 12.65
C LEU A 6 -6.96 19.33 13.45
N GLN A 7 -6.63 20.60 13.17
CA GLN A 7 -7.26 21.74 13.82
C GLN A 7 -8.81 21.76 13.68
N ASN A 8 -9.33 21.26 12.55
CA ASN A 8 -10.78 21.16 12.32
C ASN A 8 -11.45 20.00 13.04
N ASP A 9 -10.68 19.08 13.61
CA ASP A 9 -11.23 17.96 14.37
C ASP A 9 -11.59 18.38 15.81
N PHE A 10 -11.04 19.49 16.30
CA PHE A 10 -11.40 20.05 17.60
C PHE A 10 -12.79 20.68 17.54
N ILE A 11 -13.75 20.04 18.20
CA ILE A 11 -15.13 20.50 18.29
C ILE A 11 -15.46 20.87 19.74
N LYS A 12 -16.53 21.63 19.95
CA LYS A 12 -16.90 22.15 21.27
C LYS A 12 -17.15 21.02 22.28
N GLU A 13 -17.67 19.90 21.80
CA GLU A 13 -18.01 18.71 22.57
C GLU A 13 -16.80 17.79 22.83
N ASP A 14 -15.72 17.95 22.06
CA ASP A 14 -14.49 17.18 22.19
C ASP A 14 -13.24 18.04 21.95
N MET A 15 -12.71 18.57 23.06
CA MET A 15 -11.51 19.39 23.09
C MET A 15 -10.22 18.64 22.73
N TYR A 16 -10.28 17.33 22.51
CA TYR A 16 -9.13 16.50 22.15
C TYR A 16 -9.09 16.14 20.66
N GLY A 17 -10.18 16.40 19.93
CA GLY A 17 -10.25 16.22 18.47
C GLY A 17 -10.43 14.77 17.99
N ILE A 18 -10.75 13.83 18.86
CA ILE A 18 -10.94 12.42 18.52
C ILE A 18 -12.30 12.20 17.90
N ASP A 19 -13.36 12.80 18.44
CA ASP A 19 -14.71 12.67 17.90
C ASP A 19 -14.80 13.38 16.53
N GLY A 20 -14.10 14.51 16.36
CA GLY A 20 -13.94 15.16 15.06
C GLY A 20 -13.09 14.34 14.08
N PHE A 21 -12.02 13.68 14.55
CA PHE A 21 -11.25 12.74 13.74
C PHE A 21 -12.13 11.60 13.23
N VAL A 22 -12.95 10.98 14.10
CA VAL A 22 -13.88 9.92 13.71
C VAL A 22 -14.94 10.44 12.75
N THR A 23 -15.45 11.65 12.94
CA THR A 23 -16.41 12.28 12.02
C THR A 23 -15.79 12.53 10.63
N ARG A 24 -14.53 12.96 10.59
CA ARG A 24 -13.79 13.13 9.35
C ARG A 24 -13.49 11.78 8.69
N MET A 25 -13.11 10.79 9.47
CA MET A 25 -12.91 9.41 9.02
C MET A 25 -14.17 8.84 8.39
N GLU A 26 -15.31 8.96 9.07
CA GLU A 26 -16.63 8.60 8.56
C GLU A 26 -16.87 9.27 7.20
N LYS A 27 -16.65 10.58 7.08
CA LYS A 27 -16.87 11.30 5.82
C LYS A 27 -15.94 10.84 4.69
N GLU A 28 -14.65 10.64 4.98
CA GLU A 28 -13.63 10.34 3.99
C GLU A 28 -13.62 8.86 3.56
N LEU A 29 -13.81 7.93 4.51
CA LEU A 29 -13.78 6.49 4.25
C LEU A 29 -15.14 5.94 3.78
N ARG A 30 -16.26 6.52 4.24
CA ARG A 30 -17.59 6.09 3.76
C ARG A 30 -17.80 6.37 2.28
N ASN A 31 -17.36 7.53 1.80
CA ASN A 31 -17.74 8.06 0.50
C ASN A 31 -19.29 8.06 0.33
N LYS A 32 -19.84 7.35 -0.66
CA LYS A 32 -21.30 7.17 -0.90
C LYS A 32 -21.87 5.86 -0.29
N GLY A 33 -21.09 5.13 0.50
CA GLY A 33 -21.48 3.85 1.10
C GLY A 33 -22.31 3.98 2.38
N LEU A 34 -22.57 2.84 3.02
CA LEU A 34 -23.21 2.75 4.34
C LEU A 34 -22.32 3.41 5.41
N PRO A 35 -22.88 3.92 6.52
CA PRO A 35 -22.11 4.40 7.67
C PRO A 35 -21.01 3.42 8.09
N LEU A 36 -19.90 3.93 8.64
CA LEU A 36 -18.93 3.07 9.30
C LEU A 36 -19.57 2.47 10.56
N GLU A 37 -19.37 1.19 10.80
CA GLU A 37 -19.92 0.45 11.95
C GLU A 37 -18.81 -0.09 12.86
N GLY A 38 -19.16 -0.89 13.87
CA GLY A 38 -18.14 -1.61 14.64
C GLY A 38 -17.37 -0.81 15.68
N PHE A 39 -17.73 0.45 15.94
CA PHE A 39 -16.98 1.29 16.86
C PHE A 39 -17.30 1.02 18.33
N LYS A 40 -16.24 0.97 19.15
CA LYS A 40 -16.33 1.17 20.59
C LYS A 40 -15.33 2.22 21.03
N PHE A 41 -15.81 3.33 21.60
CA PHE A 41 -14.97 4.36 22.17
C PHE A 41 -14.38 3.92 23.50
N LEU A 42 -13.08 4.14 23.66
CA LEU A 42 -12.30 3.80 24.84
C LEU A 42 -11.91 5.08 25.57
N LYS A 43 -12.17 5.13 26.89
CA LYS A 43 -11.98 6.34 27.71
C LYS A 43 -11.04 6.15 28.90
N SER A 44 -10.49 4.95 29.08
CA SER A 44 -9.58 4.66 30.18
C SER A 44 -8.37 3.86 29.71
N PRO A 45 -7.17 4.11 30.28
CA PRO A 45 -5.97 3.34 29.94
C PRO A 45 -6.10 1.85 30.25
N SER A 46 -6.84 1.49 31.31
CA SER A 46 -7.09 0.08 31.66
C SER A 46 -7.91 -0.63 30.59
N GLU A 47 -8.97 0.01 30.10
CA GLU A 47 -9.79 -0.58 29.04
C GLU A 47 -8.99 -0.75 27.74
N MET A 48 -8.19 0.25 27.36
CA MET A 48 -7.30 0.15 26.19
C MET A 48 -6.28 -0.97 26.33
N LEU A 49 -5.75 -1.16 27.55
CA LEU A 49 -4.84 -2.25 27.84
C LEU A 49 -5.53 -3.60 27.68
N ASP A 50 -6.75 -3.76 28.19
CA ASP A 50 -7.51 -5.00 28.08
C ASP A 50 -7.77 -5.36 26.60
N PHE A 51 -8.20 -4.40 25.78
CA PHE A 51 -8.36 -4.62 24.33
C PHE A 51 -7.03 -4.97 23.65
N THR A 52 -5.95 -4.26 23.98
CA THR A 52 -4.61 -4.56 23.47
C THR A 52 -4.24 -6.01 23.77
N ARG A 53 -4.51 -6.49 25.00
CA ARG A 53 -4.16 -7.85 25.41
C ARG A 53 -5.00 -8.93 24.74
N GLU A 54 -6.28 -8.67 24.50
CA GLU A 54 -7.12 -9.62 23.76
C GLU A 54 -6.70 -9.72 22.28
N ILE A 55 -6.41 -8.59 21.61
CA ILE A 55 -5.92 -8.59 20.22
C ILE A 55 -4.59 -9.33 20.11
N GLU A 56 -3.61 -9.02 20.98
CA GLU A 56 -2.31 -9.69 21.00
C GLU A 56 -2.44 -11.20 21.24
N LYS A 57 -3.34 -11.60 22.13
CA LYS A 57 -3.59 -13.01 22.44
C LYS A 57 -4.24 -13.74 21.27
N GLU A 58 -5.18 -13.11 20.59
CA GLU A 58 -5.85 -13.68 19.42
C GLU A 58 -4.84 -13.92 18.27
N VAL A 59 -4.01 -12.92 17.97
CA VAL A 59 -2.93 -13.03 16.98
C VAL A 59 -1.92 -14.13 17.35
N LEU A 60 -1.56 -14.25 18.63
CA LEU A 60 -0.67 -15.31 19.11
C LEU A 60 -1.29 -16.71 19.00
N GLN A 61 -2.61 -16.84 19.16
CA GLN A 61 -3.31 -18.12 19.09
C GLN A 61 -3.55 -18.60 17.65
N SER A 62 -3.63 -17.67 16.69
CA SER A 62 -3.85 -17.96 15.27
C SER A 62 -2.90 -17.14 14.39
N PRO A 63 -1.60 -17.48 14.36
CA PRO A 63 -0.57 -16.64 13.74
C PRO A 63 -0.51 -16.73 12.20
N GLU A 64 -1.21 -17.69 11.59
CA GLU A 64 -1.09 -17.97 10.16
C GLU A 64 -1.56 -16.77 9.31
N GLY A 65 -0.60 -16.15 8.59
CA GLY A 65 -0.87 -15.00 7.72
C GLY A 65 -1.24 -13.72 8.48
N ALA A 66 -0.95 -13.63 9.77
CA ALA A 66 -1.16 -12.43 10.57
C ALA A 66 0.03 -11.48 10.51
N ASP A 67 -0.27 -10.20 10.27
CA ASP A 67 0.66 -9.08 10.45
C ASP A 67 0.13 -8.20 11.58
N LEU A 68 1.02 -7.73 12.45
CA LEU A 68 0.67 -6.87 13.57
C LEU A 68 1.39 -5.52 13.46
N TYR A 69 0.63 -4.44 13.40
CA TYR A 69 1.14 -3.07 13.34
C TYR A 69 0.96 -2.41 14.71
N VAL A 70 2.06 -2.02 15.35
CA VAL A 70 2.10 -1.53 16.74
C VAL A 70 2.72 -0.13 16.82
N GLY A 71 1.97 0.83 17.35
CA GLY A 71 2.41 2.20 17.57
C GLY A 71 2.75 2.47 19.02
N PHE A 72 3.82 3.22 19.23
CA PHE A 72 4.27 3.71 20.53
C PHE A 72 4.62 5.20 20.43
N GLN A 73 4.48 5.91 21.54
CA GLN A 73 4.97 7.30 21.62
C GLN A 73 6.50 7.36 21.46
N THR A 74 7.22 6.46 22.14
CA THR A 74 8.68 6.39 22.12
C THR A 74 9.18 4.95 22.04
N ALA A 75 10.42 4.77 21.59
CA ALA A 75 11.08 3.46 21.59
C ALA A 75 11.20 2.86 22.99
N GLU A 76 11.46 3.68 24.02
CA GLU A 76 11.53 3.24 25.41
C GLU A 76 10.21 2.59 25.89
N LYS A 77 9.06 3.03 25.33
CA LYS A 77 7.76 2.41 25.61
C LYS A 77 7.65 1.02 25.02
N TYR A 78 8.14 0.85 23.80
CA TYR A 78 8.24 -0.46 23.17
C TYR A 78 9.18 -1.36 23.99
N ASP A 79 10.30 -0.83 24.46
CA ASP A 79 11.31 -1.63 25.17
C ASP A 79 10.74 -2.31 26.43
N ILE A 80 9.83 -1.63 27.14
CA ILE A 80 9.10 -2.17 28.30
C ILE A 80 8.24 -3.38 27.93
N GLU A 81 7.65 -3.39 26.73
CA GLU A 81 6.70 -4.42 26.26
C GLU A 81 7.34 -5.45 25.32
N SER A 82 8.58 -5.22 24.90
CA SER A 82 9.34 -5.98 23.89
C SER A 82 9.25 -7.50 24.02
N LYS A 83 9.37 -8.04 25.24
CA LYS A 83 9.29 -9.48 25.51
C LYS A 83 7.99 -10.13 25.02
N ARG A 84 6.91 -9.35 24.91
CA ARG A 84 5.64 -9.82 24.38
C ARG A 84 5.67 -9.91 22.87
N TYR A 85 6.18 -8.88 22.20
CA TYR A 85 6.31 -8.86 20.75
C TYR A 85 7.32 -9.90 20.26
N VAL A 86 8.37 -10.20 21.02
CA VAL A 86 9.23 -11.38 20.78
C VAL A 86 8.41 -12.66 20.72
N LYS A 87 7.53 -12.92 21.69
CA LYS A 87 6.68 -14.14 21.67
C LYS A 87 5.73 -14.18 20.49
N ILE A 88 5.16 -13.03 20.11
CA ILE A 88 4.26 -12.92 18.96
C ILE A 88 5.04 -13.20 17.67
N LYS A 89 6.20 -12.57 17.50
CA LYS A 89 7.07 -12.79 16.35
C LYS A 89 7.57 -14.24 16.24
N ASP A 90 7.98 -14.84 17.36
CA ASP A 90 8.41 -16.23 17.44
C ASP A 90 7.29 -17.22 17.05
N SER A 91 6.02 -16.81 17.11
CA SER A 91 4.89 -17.62 16.65
C SER A 91 4.66 -17.58 15.13
N GLY A 92 5.45 -16.77 14.40
CA GLY A 92 5.41 -16.64 12.94
C GLY A 92 4.64 -15.40 12.44
N VAL A 93 4.32 -14.47 13.32
CA VAL A 93 3.63 -13.21 13.00
C VAL A 93 4.66 -12.14 12.66
N ASP A 94 4.47 -11.42 11.56
CA ASP A 94 5.29 -10.24 11.28
C ASP A 94 4.82 -9.06 12.13
N VAL A 95 5.75 -8.42 12.87
CA VAL A 95 5.43 -7.33 13.79
C VAL A 95 6.15 -6.05 13.38
N TYR A 96 5.39 -5.01 13.10
CA TYR A 96 5.88 -3.73 12.62
C TYR A 96 5.68 -2.64 13.66
N GLY A 97 6.79 -2.08 14.17
CA GLY A 97 6.77 -1.08 15.23
C GLY A 97 6.97 0.34 14.72
N TYR A 98 6.25 1.29 15.30
CA TYR A 98 6.31 2.72 14.99
C TYR A 98 6.50 3.53 16.25
N GLY A 99 7.37 4.54 16.22
CA GLY A 99 7.50 5.50 17.31
C GLY A 99 8.73 6.39 17.19
N THR A 100 8.93 7.26 18.19
CA THR A 100 10.08 8.17 18.22
C THR A 100 11.27 7.55 18.94
N GLY A 101 12.45 7.65 18.34
CA GLY A 101 13.69 7.10 18.88
C GLY A 101 14.01 5.73 18.28
N GLN A 102 15.03 5.08 18.85
CA GLN A 102 15.48 3.75 18.42
C GLN A 102 15.43 2.78 19.59
N PRO A 103 14.80 1.60 19.43
CA PRO A 103 14.85 0.53 20.41
C PRO A 103 16.29 0.12 20.68
N GLU A 104 16.57 -0.34 21.90
CA GLU A 104 17.89 -0.90 22.20
C GLU A 104 18.14 -2.15 21.34
N ASN A 105 19.41 -2.38 20.93
CA ASN A 105 19.76 -3.35 19.88
C ASN A 105 19.23 -4.79 20.14
N ASP A 106 19.31 -5.29 21.38
CA ASP A 106 18.79 -6.61 21.75
C ASP A 106 17.25 -6.64 21.87
N VAL A 107 16.62 -5.47 21.98
CA VAL A 107 15.20 -5.28 22.25
C VAL A 107 14.40 -5.13 20.96
N SER A 108 15.06 -4.79 19.84
CA SER A 108 14.51 -4.92 18.48
C SER A 108 14.13 -6.35 18.08
N ALA A 109 14.54 -7.36 18.85
CA ALA A 109 14.34 -8.79 18.58
C ALA A 109 12.87 -9.22 18.40
N GLY A 110 11.89 -8.40 18.81
CA GLY A 110 10.46 -8.68 18.66
C GLY A 110 9.78 -8.07 17.43
N LEU A 111 10.53 -7.37 16.57
CA LEU A 111 9.96 -6.65 15.42
C LEU A 111 10.55 -7.16 14.10
N THR A 112 9.71 -7.32 13.10
CA THR A 112 10.13 -7.42 11.69
C THR A 112 10.81 -6.12 11.26
N GLN A 113 10.28 -4.98 11.71
CA GLN A 113 10.87 -3.68 11.44
C GLN A 113 10.44 -2.64 12.48
N TRP A 114 11.36 -1.72 12.82
CA TRP A 114 11.05 -0.48 13.54
C TRP A 114 11.14 0.72 12.60
N VAL A 115 10.10 1.56 12.60
CA VAL A 115 10.06 2.82 11.89
C VAL A 115 10.26 3.95 12.90
N ASN A 116 11.45 4.54 12.86
CA ASN A 116 11.76 5.72 13.66
C ASN A 116 11.14 6.97 13.02
N LEU A 117 10.29 7.64 13.79
CA LEU A 117 9.48 8.78 13.34
C LEU A 117 9.81 10.03 14.14
N PRO A 118 9.71 11.23 13.53
CA PRO A 118 9.71 12.47 14.30
C PRO A 118 8.55 12.47 15.31
N GLU A 119 8.72 13.17 16.42
CA GLU A 119 7.64 13.30 17.40
C GLU A 119 6.45 14.06 16.78
N ASN A 120 5.26 13.46 16.83
CA ASN A 120 4.01 14.11 16.48
C ASN A 120 2.88 13.66 17.42
N LYS A 121 2.49 14.53 18.35
CA LYS A 121 1.45 14.25 19.36
C LYS A 121 0.04 14.02 18.79
N PHE A 122 -0.15 14.25 17.48
CA PHE A 122 -1.45 14.12 16.83
C PHE A 122 -1.51 13.01 15.80
N ALA A 123 -0.37 12.51 15.31
CA ALA A 123 -0.34 11.48 14.27
C ALA A 123 -0.49 10.07 14.84
N VAL A 124 -1.30 9.24 14.19
CA VAL A 124 -1.67 7.90 14.66
C VAL A 124 -0.43 7.05 14.95
N GLU A 125 0.56 7.06 14.08
CA GLU A 125 1.78 6.26 14.17
C GLU A 125 2.68 6.58 15.39
N ASN A 126 2.51 7.75 16.02
CA ASN A 126 3.18 8.16 17.25
C ASN A 126 2.32 7.89 18.50
N GLN A 127 1.21 7.17 18.37
CA GLN A 127 0.24 6.96 19.46
C GLN A 127 0.09 5.49 19.77
N TRP A 128 -0.79 5.19 20.74
CA TRP A 128 -1.12 3.81 21.05
C TRP A 128 -1.97 3.23 19.92
N VAL A 129 -1.33 2.45 19.07
CA VAL A 129 -1.94 1.81 17.91
C VAL A 129 -1.69 0.32 17.96
N LEU A 130 -2.74 -0.45 17.68
CA LEU A 130 -2.64 -1.89 17.47
C LEU A 130 -3.62 -2.30 16.38
N VAL A 131 -3.12 -2.78 15.24
CA VAL A 131 -3.96 -3.07 14.08
C VAL A 131 -3.51 -4.38 13.44
N THR A 132 -4.49 -5.21 13.08
CA THR A 132 -4.28 -6.42 12.27
C THR A 132 -5.46 -6.65 11.33
N SER A 133 -5.21 -7.29 10.19
CA SER A 133 -6.24 -7.79 9.28
C SER A 133 -6.57 -9.28 9.48
N SER A 134 -5.77 -10.00 10.27
CA SER A 134 -5.88 -11.45 10.48
C SER A 134 -5.39 -11.84 11.89
N PRO A 135 -6.01 -12.80 12.58
CA PRO A 135 -7.11 -13.66 12.15
C PRO A 135 -8.47 -12.94 12.11
N THR A 136 -8.64 -11.91 12.93
CA THR A 136 -9.84 -11.07 13.00
C THR A 136 -9.44 -9.62 12.71
N PRO A 137 -9.98 -8.99 11.65
CA PRO A 137 -9.72 -7.59 11.34
C PRO A 137 -10.11 -6.68 12.51
N ILE A 138 -9.16 -5.94 13.07
CA ILE A 138 -9.41 -5.01 14.15
C ILE A 138 -8.36 -3.90 14.21
N ALA A 139 -8.82 -2.69 14.51
CA ALA A 139 -7.97 -1.51 14.70
C ALA A 139 -8.27 -0.87 16.05
N LEU A 140 -7.25 -0.75 16.90
CA LEU A 140 -7.25 0.08 18.11
C LEU A 140 -6.42 1.32 17.85
N LEU A 141 -7.05 2.50 17.90
CA LEU A 141 -6.37 3.80 17.79
C LEU A 141 -6.68 4.62 19.04
N ALA A 142 -5.66 5.00 19.80
CA ALA A 142 -5.82 5.81 21.00
C ALA A 142 -4.73 6.86 21.16
N TRP A 143 -5.15 8.11 21.40
CA TRP A 143 -4.28 9.24 21.62
C TRP A 143 -4.09 9.50 23.10
N GLU A 144 -2.87 9.86 23.47
CA GLU A 144 -2.61 10.48 24.76
C GLU A 144 -3.16 11.91 24.75
N THR A 145 -4.15 12.18 25.61
CA THR A 145 -4.79 13.49 25.71
C THR A 145 -4.10 14.41 26.71
N SER A 146 -3.17 13.89 27.52
CA SER A 146 -2.27 14.62 28.41
C SER A 146 -1.03 15.13 27.67
N LEU A 147 -1.21 16.12 26.78
CA LEU A 147 -0.18 16.59 25.84
C LEU A 147 1.12 17.09 26.50
N ASP A 148 1.04 17.62 27.72
CA ASP A 148 2.20 18.15 28.47
C ASP A 148 3.12 17.04 29.00
N MET A 149 2.65 15.78 29.03
CA MET A 149 3.40 14.62 29.52
C MET A 149 3.48 13.51 28.45
N PHE A 150 3.35 13.91 27.18
CA PHE A 150 3.26 12.99 26.06
C PHE A 150 4.43 12.01 26.05
N GLY A 151 4.14 10.70 26.04
CA GLY A 151 5.17 9.66 26.04
C GLY A 151 5.90 9.47 27.37
N GLU A 152 5.69 10.31 28.37
CA GLU A 152 6.36 10.24 29.67
C GLU A 152 5.58 9.39 30.69
N GLY A 153 6.27 8.60 31.52
CA GLY A 153 5.68 7.86 32.63
C GLY A 153 4.73 6.71 32.24
N GLY A 154 4.37 5.81 33.15
CA GLY A 154 3.50 4.66 32.86
C GLY A 154 2.01 4.99 32.70
N LEU A 155 1.19 4.00 32.34
CA LEU A 155 -0.27 4.15 32.21
C LEU A 155 -0.95 4.60 33.52
N SER A 156 -0.35 4.30 34.67
CA SER A 156 -0.83 4.69 35.99
C SER A 156 -0.25 6.01 36.51
N THR A 157 0.55 6.73 35.70
CA THR A 157 1.10 8.03 36.09
C THR A 157 -0.05 9.02 36.34
N PRO A 158 -0.09 9.70 37.50
CA PRO A 158 -1.12 10.69 37.80
C PRO A 158 -1.22 11.77 36.70
N GLY A 159 -2.43 12.06 36.24
CA GLY A 159 -2.68 13.03 35.16
C GLY A 159 -2.52 12.48 33.74
N LYS A 160 -2.09 11.23 33.58
CA LYS A 160 -2.00 10.59 32.25
C LYS A 160 -3.38 10.15 31.79
N HIS A 161 -3.77 10.59 30.60
CA HIS A 161 -5.10 10.34 30.05
C HIS A 161 -5.01 9.93 28.59
N PHE A 162 -5.90 9.00 28.21
CA PHE A 162 -6.00 8.51 26.85
C PHE A 162 -7.46 8.48 26.43
N ARG A 163 -7.70 8.76 25.15
CA ARG A 163 -8.99 8.52 24.51
C ARG A 163 -8.76 7.94 23.12
N GLY A 164 -9.66 7.08 22.70
CA GLY A 164 -9.53 6.38 21.43
C GLY A 164 -10.77 5.58 21.09
N PHE A 165 -10.61 4.66 20.15
CA PHE A 165 -11.64 3.72 19.77
C PHE A 165 -11.02 2.42 19.26
N VAL A 166 -11.85 1.38 19.27
CA VAL A 166 -11.63 0.18 18.46
C VAL A 166 -12.69 0.10 17.37
N SER A 167 -12.33 -0.49 16.23
CA SER A 167 -13.25 -0.78 15.13
C SER A 167 -12.85 -2.06 14.41
N ASP A 168 -13.83 -2.88 14.05
CA ASP A 168 -13.71 -4.02 13.15
C ASP A 168 -14.24 -3.72 11.73
N ASP A 169 -14.57 -2.45 11.43
CA ASP A 169 -14.96 -2.05 10.08
C ASP A 169 -13.75 -2.15 9.14
N ASP A 170 -13.87 -3.01 8.12
CA ASP A 170 -12.79 -3.29 7.18
C ASP A 170 -12.22 -2.02 6.51
N ARG A 171 -13.05 -0.99 6.28
CA ARG A 171 -12.58 0.27 5.69
C ARG A 171 -11.62 1.01 6.62
N VAL A 172 -11.87 0.94 7.93
CA VAL A 172 -11.00 1.51 8.96
C VAL A 172 -9.73 0.67 9.07
N VAL A 173 -9.87 -0.65 9.24
CA VAL A 173 -8.73 -1.57 9.41
C VAL A 173 -7.80 -1.50 8.20
N SER A 174 -8.32 -1.72 7.01
CA SER A 174 -7.54 -1.65 5.76
C SER A 174 -6.98 -0.26 5.51
N GLY A 175 -7.72 0.80 5.88
CA GLY A 175 -7.27 2.19 5.76
C GLY A 175 -6.06 2.52 6.63
N VAL A 176 -6.06 2.06 7.88
CA VAL A 176 -4.94 2.26 8.80
C VAL A 176 -3.75 1.41 8.39
N ILE A 177 -3.96 0.13 8.06
CA ILE A 177 -2.87 -0.77 7.60
C ILE A 177 -2.19 -0.17 6.38
N LYS A 178 -2.96 0.26 5.36
CA LYS A 178 -2.39 0.90 4.16
C LYS A 178 -1.54 2.12 4.52
N TYR A 179 -2.00 2.93 5.48
CA TYR A 179 -1.24 4.09 5.95
C TYR A 179 0.07 3.69 6.63
N LEU A 180 0.01 2.79 7.62
CA LEU A 180 1.17 2.33 8.39
C LEU A 180 2.19 1.58 7.50
N GLN A 181 1.72 0.77 6.57
CA GLN A 181 2.56 0.13 5.56
C GLN A 181 3.30 1.17 4.70
N GLY A 182 2.65 2.27 4.33
CA GLY A 182 3.30 3.38 3.62
C GLY A 182 4.39 4.11 4.43
N LEU A 183 4.46 3.86 5.75
CA LEU A 183 5.52 4.36 6.63
C LEU A 183 6.65 3.35 6.82
N LEU A 184 6.43 2.06 6.53
CA LEU A 184 7.52 1.07 6.55
C LEU A 184 8.61 1.53 5.60
N THR A 185 9.86 1.43 6.06
CA THR A 185 11.05 1.71 5.28
C THR A 185 11.26 0.60 4.24
N ASN A 186 10.33 0.52 3.29
CA ASN A 186 10.57 0.48 1.85
C ASN A 186 9.89 1.71 1.22
N LYS A 187 10.05 2.89 1.84
CA LYS A 187 10.28 4.08 1.02
C LYS A 187 11.60 3.87 0.28
N SER A 188 11.56 3.08 -0.79
CA SER A 188 12.16 3.54 -2.04
C SER A 188 11.71 4.99 -2.15
N VAL A 189 12.65 5.90 -1.87
CA VAL A 189 12.37 7.30 -1.56
C VAL A 189 11.27 7.76 -2.51
N SER A 190 10.08 8.08 -2.00
CA SER A 190 9.05 8.77 -2.80
C SER A 190 9.77 10.01 -3.32
N THR A 191 10.03 9.96 -4.60
CA THR A 191 10.93 10.86 -5.29
C THR A 191 10.15 11.43 -6.45
N SER A 192 10.46 12.66 -6.87
CA SER A 192 9.90 13.16 -8.12
C SER A 192 10.21 12.18 -9.26
N LEU A 193 9.28 12.06 -10.21
CA LEU A 193 9.46 11.23 -11.40
C LEU A 193 10.83 11.46 -12.08
N ASP A 194 11.31 12.70 -12.05
CA ASP A 194 12.60 13.09 -12.63
C ASP A 194 13.80 12.37 -11.98
N LYS A 195 13.81 12.19 -10.66
CA LYS A 195 14.92 11.46 -10.02
C LYS A 195 14.74 9.94 -10.12
N VAL A 196 13.52 9.40 -10.21
CA VAL A 196 13.33 7.99 -10.63
C VAL A 196 13.88 7.75 -12.04
N ILE A 197 13.63 8.67 -12.97
CA ILE A 197 14.21 8.62 -14.33
C ILE A 197 15.74 8.62 -14.24
N GLN A 198 16.35 9.44 -13.38
CA GLN A 198 17.80 9.43 -13.18
C GLN A 198 18.33 8.12 -12.55
N ASP A 199 17.60 7.56 -11.59
CA ASP A 199 18.00 6.37 -10.82
C ASP A 199 17.87 5.06 -11.61
N LEU A 200 17.12 5.04 -12.73
CA LEU A 200 17.10 3.93 -13.68
C LEU A 200 18.45 3.85 -14.43
N LYS A 201 19.40 3.13 -13.84
CA LYS A 201 20.81 3.01 -14.26
C LYS A 201 21.05 2.16 -15.52
N PHE A 202 20.09 1.35 -15.94
CA PHE A 202 20.17 0.51 -17.14
C PHE A 202 19.45 1.17 -18.33
N PRO A 203 19.88 0.90 -19.57
CA PRO A 203 19.15 1.39 -20.75
C PRO A 203 17.75 0.77 -20.77
N ILE A 204 16.73 1.58 -20.54
CA ILE A 204 15.32 1.19 -20.68
C ILE A 204 14.96 1.34 -22.16
N LYS A 205 14.75 0.23 -22.87
CA LYS A 205 14.31 0.22 -24.26
C LYS A 205 12.81 0.05 -24.38
N LYS A 206 12.17 -0.62 -23.41
CA LYS A 206 10.73 -0.86 -23.41
C LYS A 206 10.16 -0.79 -21.99
N ILE A 207 9.20 0.09 -21.77
CA ILE A 207 8.46 0.21 -20.51
C ILE A 207 7.03 -0.29 -20.69
N LEU A 208 6.57 -1.16 -19.78
CA LEU A 208 5.19 -1.64 -19.74
C LEU A 208 4.41 -0.85 -18.69
N THR A 209 3.19 -0.44 -19.01
CA THR A 209 2.27 0.15 -18.02
C THR A 209 0.86 -0.40 -18.19
N LEU A 210 0.05 -0.30 -17.14
CA LEU A 210 -1.31 -0.84 -17.15
C LEU A 210 -2.28 0.11 -17.88
N SER A 211 -3.25 -0.48 -18.57
CA SER A 211 -4.37 0.21 -19.19
C SER A 211 -5.67 -0.52 -18.87
N ASN A 212 -6.77 0.21 -18.74
CA ASN A 212 -8.11 -0.35 -18.78
C ASN A 212 -9.07 0.63 -19.47
N ASN A 213 -10.37 0.36 -19.45
CA ASN A 213 -11.36 1.22 -20.10
C ASN A 213 -11.85 2.39 -19.22
N GLU A 214 -11.74 2.33 -17.88
CA GLU A 214 -12.52 3.25 -17.01
C GLU A 214 -11.88 3.71 -15.67
N GLU A 215 -10.87 3.02 -15.12
CA GLU A 215 -10.37 3.30 -13.75
C GLU A 215 -8.86 3.53 -13.61
N ILE A 216 -8.00 2.85 -14.37
CA ILE A 216 -6.54 3.02 -14.32
C ILE A 216 -6.11 4.27 -15.10
N ASP A 217 -6.91 4.70 -16.07
CA ASP A 217 -6.70 5.92 -16.85
C ASP A 217 -6.99 7.21 -16.07
N ARG A 218 -7.55 7.12 -14.86
CA ARG A 218 -7.80 8.30 -14.01
C ARG A 218 -6.55 8.80 -13.29
N PHE A 219 -5.51 7.98 -13.27
CA PHE A 219 -4.22 8.34 -12.70
C PHE A 219 -3.36 8.83 -13.86
N ASN A 220 -2.69 9.98 -13.70
CA ASN A 220 -1.72 10.50 -14.67
C ASN A 220 -0.52 9.55 -14.91
N MET A 221 -0.58 8.29 -14.44
CA MET A 221 0.40 7.23 -14.58
C MET A 221 0.77 6.95 -16.05
N GLN A 222 -0.19 6.92 -16.98
CA GLN A 222 0.15 6.70 -18.40
C GLN A 222 0.94 7.89 -18.97
N GLU A 223 0.63 9.11 -18.54
CA GLU A 223 1.41 10.30 -18.88
C GLU A 223 2.80 10.26 -18.22
N ALA A 224 2.90 9.78 -16.99
CA ALA A 224 4.16 9.57 -16.30
C ALA A 224 5.02 8.50 -17.00
N ALA A 225 4.43 7.38 -17.40
CA ALA A 225 5.09 6.35 -18.19
C ALA A 225 5.55 6.89 -19.54
N ALA A 226 4.74 7.72 -20.20
CA ALA A 226 5.10 8.40 -21.44
C ALA A 226 6.29 9.35 -21.24
N LYS A 227 6.31 10.11 -20.14
CA LYS A 227 7.45 10.97 -19.77
C LYS A 227 8.73 10.16 -19.54
N VAL A 228 8.66 9.06 -18.80
CA VAL A 228 9.81 8.14 -18.63
C VAL A 228 10.29 7.63 -19.99
N ALA A 229 9.37 7.24 -20.87
CA ALA A 229 9.69 6.71 -22.18
C ALA A 229 10.36 7.75 -23.09
N LEU A 230 9.90 9.00 -23.05
CA LEU A 230 10.49 10.11 -23.81
C LEU A 230 11.92 10.38 -23.36
N GLU A 231 12.14 10.54 -22.05
CA GLU A 231 13.45 10.84 -21.46
C GLU A 231 14.46 9.71 -21.67
N LYS A 232 14.00 8.46 -21.71
CA LYS A 232 14.85 7.28 -21.96
C LYS A 232 14.93 6.86 -23.41
N ALA A 233 14.23 7.55 -24.33
CA ALA A 233 14.08 7.17 -25.73
C ALA A 233 13.62 5.69 -25.89
N SER A 234 12.66 5.28 -25.06
CA SER A 234 12.14 3.92 -24.98
C SER A 234 10.77 3.78 -25.66
N GLU A 235 10.40 2.55 -25.99
CA GLU A 235 9.05 2.19 -26.40
C GLU A 235 8.13 2.08 -25.19
N ILE A 236 6.85 2.40 -25.35
CA ILE A 236 5.82 2.23 -24.32
C ILE A 236 4.84 1.12 -24.73
N VAL A 237 4.55 0.21 -23.81
CA VAL A 237 3.61 -0.90 -24.03
C VAL A 237 2.48 -0.81 -23.02
N LEU A 238 1.25 -0.75 -23.51
CA LEU A 238 0.06 -0.78 -22.66
C LEU A 238 -0.40 -2.23 -22.46
N TYR A 239 -0.55 -2.65 -21.22
CA TYR A 239 -1.12 -3.95 -20.88
C TYR A 239 -2.59 -3.78 -20.49
N ASP A 240 -3.51 -4.23 -21.35
CA ASP A 240 -4.94 -3.98 -21.20
C ASP A 240 -5.60 -5.00 -20.25
N LEU A 241 -5.84 -4.61 -19.00
CA LEU A 241 -6.46 -5.48 -18.00
C LEU A 241 -7.88 -5.93 -18.39
N SER A 242 -8.58 -5.16 -19.22
CA SER A 242 -9.93 -5.52 -19.66
C SER A 242 -9.96 -6.68 -20.67
N ALA A 243 -8.81 -7.04 -21.25
CA ALA A 243 -8.68 -8.16 -22.17
C ALA A 243 -8.65 -9.51 -21.45
N ALA A 244 -8.19 -9.54 -20.19
CA ALA A 244 -8.10 -10.74 -19.36
C ALA A 244 -9.48 -11.19 -18.86
N SER A 245 -10.29 -11.73 -19.78
CA SER A 245 -11.65 -12.19 -19.53
C SER A 245 -11.78 -13.69 -19.81
N TYR A 246 -12.29 -14.43 -18.82
CA TYR A 246 -12.62 -15.85 -18.97
C TYR A 246 -13.82 -16.11 -19.89
N LEU A 247 -14.68 -15.11 -20.10
CA LEU A 247 -15.96 -15.29 -20.79
C LEU A 247 -15.90 -14.93 -22.27
N VAL A 248 -15.00 -14.02 -22.64
CA VAL A 248 -14.93 -13.48 -24.00
C VAL A 248 -13.46 -13.29 -24.39
N SER A 249 -13.06 -13.95 -25.47
CA SER A 249 -11.72 -13.74 -26.06
C SER A 249 -11.56 -12.29 -26.51
N ALA A 250 -10.42 -11.68 -26.15
CA ALA A 250 -10.04 -10.37 -26.66
C ALA A 250 -9.64 -10.36 -28.15
N TYR A 251 -9.51 -11.55 -28.76
CA TYR A 251 -9.07 -11.74 -30.15
C TYR A 251 -10.21 -12.21 -31.07
N PRO A 252 -10.23 -11.83 -32.37
CA PRO A 252 -11.39 -12.04 -33.25
C PRO A 252 -11.74 -13.49 -33.64
N GLN A 253 -10.89 -14.52 -33.42
CA GLN A 253 -11.16 -15.94 -33.75
C GLN A 253 -10.33 -16.93 -32.89
N MET A 254 -10.68 -18.23 -32.91
CA MET A 254 -10.12 -19.35 -32.09
C MET A 254 -8.60 -19.61 -32.16
N ASN A 255 -7.80 -18.78 -32.85
CA ASN A 255 -6.35 -18.96 -32.95
C ASN A 255 -5.57 -17.84 -32.24
N SER A 256 -5.92 -17.61 -30.97
CA SER A 256 -5.31 -16.61 -30.06
C SER A 256 -3.79 -16.71 -29.98
N LYS A 257 -3.21 -17.90 -30.21
CA LYS A 257 -1.76 -18.14 -30.21
C LYS A 257 -0.98 -17.29 -31.22
N ASN A 258 -1.59 -16.92 -32.35
CA ASN A 258 -0.93 -16.07 -33.36
C ASN A 258 -0.86 -14.60 -32.94
N TYR A 259 -1.53 -14.22 -31.86
CA TYR A 259 -1.65 -12.84 -31.40
C TYR A 259 -1.03 -12.61 -30.02
N LEU A 260 -0.22 -13.57 -29.55
CA LEU A 260 0.66 -13.43 -28.40
C LEU A 260 1.90 -12.56 -28.77
N LYS A 261 1.63 -11.32 -29.17
CA LYS A 261 2.62 -10.29 -29.48
C LYS A 261 2.09 -8.90 -29.10
N ILE A 262 2.98 -7.91 -29.08
CA ILE A 262 2.59 -6.50 -29.05
C ILE A 262 1.83 -6.12 -30.33
N LEU A 263 0.62 -5.60 -30.16
CA LEU A 263 -0.28 -5.17 -31.23
C LEU A 263 -0.12 -3.69 -31.57
N ASN A 264 -0.27 -3.38 -32.85
CA ASN A 264 -0.31 -2.01 -33.35
C ASN A 264 -1.75 -1.48 -33.54
N LYS A 265 -1.89 -0.21 -33.91
CA LYS A 265 -3.18 0.46 -34.13
C LYS A 265 -4.10 -0.23 -35.13
N ASP A 266 -3.56 -0.73 -36.24
CA ASP A 266 -4.37 -1.34 -37.29
C ASP A 266 -4.94 -2.70 -36.84
N GLU A 267 -4.15 -3.47 -36.10
CA GLU A 267 -4.59 -4.72 -35.47
C GLU A 267 -5.66 -4.46 -34.39
N LEU A 268 -5.45 -3.47 -33.52
CA LEU A 268 -6.44 -3.09 -32.51
C LEU A 268 -7.76 -2.62 -33.11
N ARG A 269 -7.71 -1.88 -34.23
CA ARG A 269 -8.91 -1.47 -34.97
C ARG A 269 -9.67 -2.68 -35.51
N GLN A 270 -8.96 -3.65 -36.10
CA GLN A 270 -9.57 -4.90 -36.56
C GLN A 270 -10.20 -5.70 -35.42
N PHE A 271 -9.67 -5.57 -34.19
CA PHE A 271 -10.15 -6.29 -33.02
C PHE A 271 -11.28 -5.55 -32.29
N GLY A 272 -11.75 -4.40 -32.81
CA GLY A 272 -12.80 -3.60 -32.19
C GLY A 272 -12.35 -2.85 -30.92
N ARG A 273 -11.05 -2.69 -30.71
CA ARG A 273 -10.44 -2.04 -29.53
C ARG A 273 -10.11 -0.56 -29.81
N SER A 274 -11.08 0.19 -30.33
CA SER A 274 -10.89 1.59 -30.77
C SER A 274 -10.43 2.55 -29.67
N TYR A 275 -10.75 2.28 -28.41
CA TYR A 275 -10.25 3.08 -27.27
C TYR A 275 -8.72 2.94 -27.13
N LEU A 276 -8.16 1.72 -27.28
CA LEU A 276 -6.72 1.50 -27.27
C LEU A 276 -6.03 2.11 -28.48
N GLU A 277 -6.69 2.07 -29.65
CA GLU A 277 -6.21 2.76 -30.85
C GLU A 277 -6.05 4.27 -30.60
N THR A 278 -7.04 4.88 -29.92
CA THR A 278 -7.01 6.30 -29.53
C THR A 278 -5.84 6.60 -28.60
N LYS A 279 -5.58 5.74 -27.61
CA LYS A 279 -4.43 5.89 -26.70
C LYS A 279 -3.09 5.78 -27.42
N LEU A 280 -2.92 4.80 -28.32
CA LEU A 280 -1.70 4.68 -29.12
C LEU A 280 -1.47 5.92 -29.97
N LYS A 281 -2.51 6.47 -30.61
CA LYS A 281 -2.41 7.72 -31.38
C LYS A 281 -1.95 8.89 -30.51
N ALA A 282 -2.46 9.00 -29.29
CA ALA A 282 -2.06 10.06 -28.36
C ALA A 282 -0.57 9.94 -27.98
N LEU A 283 -0.09 8.73 -27.69
CA LEU A 283 1.33 8.48 -27.36
C LEU A 283 2.25 8.76 -28.56
N GLU A 284 1.88 8.27 -29.75
CA GLU A 284 2.65 8.51 -30.97
C GLU A 284 2.69 9.98 -31.38
N SER A 285 1.64 10.75 -31.10
CA SER A 285 1.62 12.21 -31.34
C SER A 285 2.65 12.96 -30.48
N GLN A 286 3.11 12.35 -29.39
CA GLN A 286 4.20 12.85 -28.54
C GLN A 286 5.59 12.37 -29.02
N GLY A 287 5.66 11.58 -30.09
CA GLY A 287 6.90 11.03 -30.65
C GLY A 287 7.30 9.67 -30.09
N LEU A 288 6.45 9.01 -29.32
CA LEU A 288 6.72 7.68 -28.76
C LEU A 288 6.37 6.56 -29.75
N LYS A 289 7.17 5.50 -29.74
CA LYS A 289 6.75 4.21 -30.31
C LYS A 289 5.93 3.47 -29.26
N ALA A 290 4.69 3.12 -29.60
CA ALA A 290 3.73 2.54 -28.67
C ALA A 290 3.06 1.28 -29.22
N GLY A 291 2.69 0.36 -28.32
CA GLY A 291 1.95 -0.85 -28.67
C GLY A 291 1.12 -1.38 -27.49
N VAL A 292 0.31 -2.41 -27.73
CA VAL A 292 -0.60 -2.97 -26.71
C VAL A 292 -0.48 -4.49 -26.59
N ILE A 293 -0.51 -4.99 -25.37
CA ILE A 293 -0.67 -6.40 -25.04
C ILE A 293 -2.12 -6.63 -24.57
N LEU A 294 -2.77 -7.64 -25.15
CA LEU A 294 -4.09 -8.12 -24.74
C LEU A 294 -3.93 -9.45 -24.01
N PRO A 295 -3.81 -9.45 -22.67
CA PRO A 295 -3.70 -10.70 -21.92
C PRO A 295 -4.91 -11.61 -22.10
N ILE A 296 -4.65 -12.91 -22.15
CA ILE A 296 -5.69 -13.95 -22.16
C ILE A 296 -6.13 -14.26 -20.73
N ASP A 297 -5.16 -14.41 -19.83
CA ASP A 297 -5.39 -14.77 -18.44
C ASP A 297 -5.14 -13.57 -17.49
N PRO A 298 -5.90 -13.46 -16.38
CA PRO A 298 -5.72 -12.39 -15.41
C PRO A 298 -4.53 -12.65 -14.48
N GLY A 299 -4.09 -11.60 -13.79
CA GLY A 299 -3.05 -11.67 -12.78
C GLY A 299 -1.65 -11.30 -13.28
N PHE A 300 -0.75 -11.01 -12.33
CA PHE A 300 0.60 -10.53 -12.64
C PHE A 300 1.62 -11.64 -12.94
N ALA A 301 1.29 -12.91 -12.69
CA ALA A 301 2.09 -14.02 -13.18
C ALA A 301 2.20 -13.98 -14.72
N HIS A 302 1.08 -13.83 -15.42
CA HIS A 302 1.06 -13.71 -16.88
C HIS A 302 1.68 -12.42 -17.39
N LEU A 303 1.49 -11.30 -16.68
CA LEU A 303 2.21 -10.06 -17.01
C LEU A 303 3.73 -10.29 -16.96
N SER A 304 4.23 -11.05 -15.99
CA SER A 304 5.66 -11.38 -15.87
C SER A 304 6.16 -12.26 -17.03
N GLU A 305 5.33 -13.17 -17.55
CA GLU A 305 5.66 -13.92 -18.79
C GLU A 305 5.84 -12.97 -19.99
N TRP A 306 4.97 -11.97 -20.11
CA TRP A 306 5.11 -10.94 -21.15
C TRP A 306 6.35 -10.08 -20.96
N VAL A 307 6.75 -9.78 -19.72
CA VAL A 307 8.01 -9.08 -19.43
C VAL A 307 9.20 -9.81 -20.04
N GLY A 308 9.29 -11.12 -19.82
CA GLY A 308 10.35 -11.95 -20.39
C GLY A 308 10.24 -12.08 -21.91
N ASN A 309 9.07 -12.41 -22.44
CA ASN A 309 8.87 -12.68 -23.87
C ASN A 309 9.11 -11.46 -24.75
N GLU A 310 8.68 -10.28 -24.30
CA GLU A 310 8.79 -9.03 -25.06
C GLU A 310 10.02 -8.19 -24.65
N GLN A 311 10.88 -8.71 -23.77
CA GLN A 311 12.07 -8.00 -23.26
C GLN A 311 11.69 -6.60 -22.73
N ILE A 312 10.70 -6.57 -21.84
CA ILE A 312 10.34 -5.34 -21.11
C ILE A 312 11.46 -5.07 -20.10
N ASP A 313 11.92 -3.82 -20.00
CA ASP A 313 13.02 -3.44 -19.11
C ASP A 313 12.55 -2.79 -17.81
N ALA A 314 11.29 -2.33 -17.77
CA ALA A 314 10.66 -1.76 -16.58
C ALA A 314 9.14 -1.90 -16.66
N VAL A 315 8.50 -2.08 -15.50
CA VAL A 315 7.04 -2.15 -15.40
C VAL A 315 6.56 -1.02 -14.50
N MET A 316 5.56 -0.24 -14.93
CA MET A 316 4.91 0.77 -14.11
C MET A 316 3.49 0.33 -13.74
N ILE A 317 3.17 0.34 -12.44
CA ILE A 317 1.85 -0.01 -11.91
C ILE A 317 1.35 1.08 -10.96
N PRO A 318 0.02 1.25 -10.77
CA PRO A 318 -0.50 2.19 -9.79
C PRO A 318 -0.40 1.59 -8.38
N SER A 319 -0.34 2.45 -7.35
CA SER A 319 -0.23 2.01 -5.97
C SER A 319 -1.43 1.22 -5.44
N SER A 320 -2.59 1.33 -6.11
CA SER A 320 -3.73 0.46 -5.86
C SER A 320 -3.43 -1.03 -6.09
N MET A 321 -2.40 -1.37 -6.89
CA MET A 321 -1.99 -2.75 -7.17
C MET A 321 -0.91 -3.27 -6.20
N VAL A 322 -0.40 -2.41 -5.31
CA VAL A 322 0.49 -2.81 -4.19
C VAL A 322 -0.33 -3.60 -3.17
N ASN A 323 -1.47 -3.02 -2.78
CA ASN A 323 -2.46 -3.62 -1.88
C ASN A 323 -3.84 -3.68 -2.56
N PRO A 324 -4.02 -4.60 -3.51
CA PRO A 324 -5.26 -4.72 -4.26
C PRO A 324 -6.40 -5.22 -3.38
N GLY A 325 -7.63 -4.89 -3.76
CA GLY A 325 -8.83 -5.43 -3.10
C GLY A 325 -8.95 -6.95 -3.24
N LEU A 326 -9.81 -7.57 -2.45
CA LEU A 326 -9.97 -9.04 -2.41
C LEU A 326 -10.19 -9.65 -3.81
N MET A 327 -11.06 -9.06 -4.63
CA MET A 327 -11.37 -9.57 -5.96
C MET A 327 -10.14 -9.58 -6.89
N ASP A 328 -9.31 -8.55 -6.83
CA ASP A 328 -8.10 -8.44 -7.65
C ASP A 328 -7.01 -9.40 -7.14
N ARG A 329 -6.89 -9.58 -5.83
CA ARG A 329 -6.02 -10.61 -5.23
C ARG A 329 -6.41 -12.01 -5.67
N LEU A 330 -7.71 -12.34 -5.65
CA LEU A 330 -8.22 -13.65 -6.11
C LEU A 330 -7.97 -13.87 -7.60
N LYS A 331 -7.94 -12.80 -8.40
CA LYS A 331 -7.55 -12.84 -9.82
C LYS A 331 -6.03 -12.89 -10.05
N GLY A 332 -5.22 -12.86 -8.99
CA GLY A 332 -3.76 -12.94 -9.06
C GLY A 332 -3.06 -11.60 -9.33
N PHE A 333 -3.74 -10.47 -9.20
CA PHE A 333 -3.12 -9.16 -9.25
C PHE A 333 -2.55 -8.84 -7.87
N SER A 334 -1.24 -9.04 -7.66
CA SER A 334 -0.56 -8.61 -6.44
C SER A 334 0.89 -8.23 -6.75
N LEU A 335 1.38 -7.13 -6.16
CA LEU A 335 2.78 -6.70 -6.33
C LEU A 335 3.76 -7.82 -5.96
N LYS A 336 3.47 -8.59 -4.90
CA LYS A 336 4.27 -9.74 -4.49
C LYS A 336 4.47 -10.73 -5.64
N THR A 337 3.40 -11.11 -6.33
CA THR A 337 3.48 -12.01 -7.49
C THR A 337 4.34 -11.42 -8.60
N LEU A 338 4.24 -10.12 -8.87
CA LEU A 338 5.06 -9.46 -9.89
C LEU A 338 6.55 -9.50 -9.50
N ILE A 339 6.90 -9.09 -8.27
CA ILE A 339 8.28 -9.11 -7.75
C ILE A 339 8.86 -10.53 -7.77
N GLU A 340 8.08 -11.54 -7.41
CA GLU A 340 8.54 -12.94 -7.36
C GLU A 340 8.77 -13.56 -8.75
N ASN A 341 8.18 -13.00 -9.81
CA ASN A 341 8.21 -13.57 -11.16
C ASN A 341 8.94 -12.68 -12.18
N THR A 342 9.50 -11.53 -11.79
CA THR A 342 10.29 -10.68 -12.67
C THR A 342 11.54 -10.08 -12.02
N GLU A 343 12.57 -9.87 -12.84
CA GLU A 343 13.84 -9.26 -12.44
C GLU A 343 13.93 -7.76 -12.77
N VAL A 344 12.90 -7.22 -13.46
CA VAL A 344 12.91 -5.84 -13.92
C VAL A 344 12.42 -4.89 -12.82
N PRO A 345 12.89 -3.64 -12.78
CA PRO A 345 12.39 -2.64 -11.85
C PRO A 345 10.87 -2.44 -12.02
N ILE A 346 10.17 -2.46 -10.89
CA ILE A 346 8.73 -2.16 -10.81
C ILE A 346 8.57 -0.75 -10.27
N ILE A 347 8.14 0.17 -11.10
CA ILE A 347 7.87 1.56 -10.74
C ILE A 347 6.44 1.64 -10.24
N VAL A 348 6.25 1.94 -8.97
CA VAL A 348 4.93 2.17 -8.40
C VAL A 348 4.59 3.66 -8.47
N TYR A 349 3.44 3.95 -9.07
CA TYR A 349 2.90 5.29 -9.22
C TYR A 349 1.82 5.58 -8.16
N GLU A 350 2.03 6.62 -7.38
CA GLU A 350 1.08 7.09 -6.37
C GLU A 350 0.17 8.19 -6.93
N ASN A 351 -1.01 8.34 -6.34
CA ASN A 351 -2.06 9.25 -6.81
C ASN A 351 -1.71 10.75 -6.64
N ASP A 352 -0.58 11.07 -6.02
CA ASP A 352 -0.05 12.42 -5.80
C ASP A 352 1.15 12.75 -6.71
N ASP A 353 1.28 12.03 -7.83
CA ASP A 353 2.38 12.08 -8.80
C ASP A 353 3.75 11.68 -8.22
N SER A 354 3.78 11.14 -7.01
CA SER A 354 4.97 10.56 -6.46
C SER A 354 5.19 9.13 -6.96
N VAL A 355 6.46 8.73 -7.05
CA VAL A 355 6.84 7.41 -7.55
C VAL A 355 7.92 6.79 -6.68
N TYR A 356 7.93 5.47 -6.64
CA TYR A 356 9.01 4.69 -6.05
C TYR A 356 9.30 3.43 -6.86
N ILE A 357 10.48 2.84 -6.67
CA ILE A 357 10.91 1.64 -7.39
C ILE A 357 10.95 0.46 -6.41
N GLU A 358 10.21 -0.58 -6.70
CA GLU A 358 10.35 -1.90 -6.08
C GLU A 358 11.27 -2.75 -6.96
N ASN A 359 12.34 -3.27 -6.36
CA ASN A 359 13.31 -4.14 -7.05
C ASN A 359 13.23 -5.55 -6.46
N SER A 360 13.21 -6.57 -7.31
CA SER A 360 13.45 -7.95 -6.90
C SER A 360 14.92 -8.23 -6.51
N LEU A 361 15.82 -7.31 -6.83
CA LEU A 361 17.26 -7.38 -6.52
C LEU A 361 17.60 -7.26 -5.02
N SER A 362 16.63 -7.04 -4.13
CA SER A 362 16.84 -7.08 -2.68
C SER A 362 17.00 -8.51 -2.12
N LYS A 363 16.74 -9.57 -2.92
CA LYS A 363 16.82 -10.97 -2.47
C LYS A 363 18.18 -11.68 -2.69
N VAL A 364 19.23 -11.01 -3.18
CA VAL A 364 20.54 -11.64 -3.36
C VAL A 364 21.65 -10.87 -2.64
N VAL A 365 21.73 -10.99 -1.31
CA VAL A 365 22.99 -11.16 -0.54
C VAL A 365 22.64 -11.74 0.83
N THR A 366 22.60 -13.06 0.96
CA THR A 366 23.06 -13.77 2.18
C THR A 366 23.61 -15.11 1.71
N GLY A 367 24.90 -15.11 1.37
CA GLY A 367 25.72 -16.32 1.36
C GLY A 367 26.36 -16.50 2.73
#